data_AF-A3KLJ0-F1
#
_entry.id   AF-A3KLJ0-F1
#
_cell.length_a   1.000
_cell.length_b   1.000
_cell.length_c   1.000
_cell.angle_alpha   90.00
_cell.angle_beta   90.00
_cell.angle_gamma   90.00
#
_symmetry.space_group_name_H-M   'P 1'
#
loop_
_entity.id
_entity.type
_entity.pdbx_description
1 polymer ?
#
loop_
_entity_poly.entity_id
_entity_poly.type
_entity_poly.pdbx_seq_one_letter_code
_entity_poly.pdbx_strand_id
1 'polypeptide(L)'
;MLSTIKATLVLLLARPAMSNSAADENRGAFEALCSLVNLAKHPAKTLEAPTDIASTLETIAAINMTVADTSFLDKVDVSKEWRSADQPFRDARPGWDKHYDLFAKAKKKATGQERAAFEKWAAAKGVKAIQKQVIQIADAAKAIADDADAEKTKLGTSELTNILNRALYGTETENGDTYKLATSRTDDRAKLCSQKGGKGTAIPGKSLVYDLICLCARGPNSDGSAGNACCSSCAGGLSTEVHVDTDAKAHVNALLAACGRLNTQTELTPTALNAAVATLATKLTHKTSTQTNENNVLGSINSDGSAGCTGNAAANGGKCVVYKAGLTTSGESAVQWLVQLQKAVDEEAKRHEANQKLQTLATQIKLLNITLAALEHGATAQAHVTAADKHKTADSTDKEKECNKAKDDKEKCNELKEKGCVFNTETKSCELKKDVKAELEKANQETGGADGKTNTNTTGSNSFVIHKAPLWLAFLLLA
;
A
#
# COMPACT_ATOMS: atom_id res chain seq x y z
N MET A 1 -90.20 -41.05 -23.30
CA MET A 1 -89.79 -41.72 -22.05
C MET A 1 -88.49 -42.48 -22.32
N LEU A 2 -87.48 -42.26 -21.48
CA LEU A 2 -86.22 -43.02 -21.28
C LEU A 2 -85.26 -43.11 -22.48
N SER A 3 -83.93 -42.99 -22.35
CA SER A 3 -83.04 -42.64 -21.25
C SER A 3 -81.66 -42.33 -21.88
N THR A 4 -81.12 -41.14 -21.65
CA THR A 4 -79.78 -40.76 -22.13
C THR A 4 -78.73 -41.23 -21.11
N ILE A 5 -77.92 -42.22 -21.47
CA ILE A 5 -76.77 -42.67 -20.68
C ILE A 5 -75.70 -41.57 -20.70
N LYS A 6 -75.49 -40.90 -19.57
CA LYS A 6 -74.34 -40.02 -19.37
C LYS A 6 -73.13 -40.89 -19.00
N ALA A 7 -72.22 -41.08 -19.95
CA ALA A 7 -70.90 -41.64 -19.68
C ALA A 7 -70.05 -40.56 -18.99
N THR A 8 -69.84 -40.71 -17.69
CA THR A 8 -68.93 -39.86 -16.92
C THR A 8 -67.49 -40.25 -17.26
N LEU A 9 -66.81 -39.43 -18.06
CA LEU A 9 -65.38 -39.55 -18.29
C LEU A 9 -64.63 -39.16 -17.01
N VAL A 10 -64.20 -40.14 -16.23
CA VAL A 10 -63.25 -39.93 -15.12
C VAL A 10 -61.91 -39.60 -15.74
N LEU A 11 -61.57 -38.31 -15.77
CA LEU A 11 -60.24 -37.84 -16.10
C LEU A 11 -59.31 -38.29 -14.95
N LEU A 12 -58.62 -39.41 -15.12
CA LEU A 12 -57.46 -39.72 -14.29
C LEU A 12 -56.47 -38.56 -14.48
N LEU A 13 -56.40 -37.66 -13.51
CA LEU A 13 -55.28 -36.75 -13.35
C LEU A 13 -54.04 -37.62 -13.20
N ALA A 14 -53.31 -37.80 -14.31
CA ALA A 14 -51.94 -38.28 -14.25
C ALA A 14 -51.23 -37.37 -13.24
N ARG A 15 -50.75 -37.94 -12.14
CA ARG A 15 -49.80 -37.26 -11.26
C ARG A 15 -48.70 -36.72 -12.17
N PRO A 16 -48.39 -35.40 -12.18
CA PRO A 16 -47.27 -34.93 -12.96
C PRO A 16 -46.06 -35.75 -12.53
N ALA A 17 -45.38 -36.38 -13.49
CA ALA A 17 -44.08 -36.98 -13.22
C ALA A 17 -43.25 -35.93 -12.49
N MET A 18 -42.70 -36.28 -11.33
CA MET A 18 -41.85 -35.38 -10.55
C MET A 18 -40.72 -34.91 -11.47
N SER A 19 -40.77 -33.66 -11.93
CA SER A 19 -39.80 -33.17 -12.90
C SER A 19 -38.45 -33.05 -12.20
N ASN A 20 -37.50 -33.89 -12.59
CA ASN A 20 -36.11 -33.75 -12.17
C ASN A 20 -35.52 -32.45 -12.77
N SER A 21 -34.41 -31.99 -12.21
CA SER A 21 -33.71 -30.82 -12.75
C SER A 21 -33.24 -31.07 -14.19
N ALA A 22 -33.60 -30.15 -15.09
CA ALA A 22 -33.24 -30.21 -16.50
C ALA A 22 -31.80 -29.71 -16.73
N ALA A 23 -31.19 -30.09 -17.85
CA ALA A 23 -29.87 -29.57 -18.22
C ALA A 23 -29.96 -28.06 -18.44
N ASP A 24 -28.92 -27.32 -18.02
CA ASP A 24 -28.81 -25.86 -18.14
C ASP A 24 -29.90 -25.01 -17.46
N GLU A 25 -30.81 -25.61 -16.70
CA GLU A 25 -31.86 -24.90 -15.95
C GLU A 25 -31.30 -23.82 -15.01
N ASN A 26 -30.14 -24.08 -14.39
CA ASN A 26 -29.43 -23.17 -13.49
C ASN A 26 -28.34 -22.34 -14.19
N ARG A 27 -28.23 -22.36 -15.53
CA ARG A 27 -27.12 -21.71 -16.25
C ARG A 27 -26.96 -20.24 -15.88
N GLY A 28 -28.04 -19.46 -15.89
CA GLY A 28 -27.96 -18.03 -15.57
C GLY A 28 -27.55 -17.75 -14.12
N ALA A 29 -27.94 -18.61 -13.17
CA ALA A 29 -27.52 -18.53 -11.78
C ALA A 29 -26.05 -18.91 -11.61
N PHE A 30 -25.61 -19.96 -12.31
CA PHE A 30 -24.23 -20.41 -12.35
C PHE A 30 -23.29 -19.35 -12.96
N GLU A 31 -23.66 -18.75 -14.09
CA GLU A 31 -22.89 -17.67 -14.73
C GLU A 31 -22.73 -16.47 -13.80
N ALA A 32 -23.79 -16.07 -13.08
CA ALA A 32 -23.73 -14.98 -12.12
C ALA A 32 -22.79 -15.29 -10.93
N LEU A 33 -22.84 -16.52 -10.41
CA LEU A 33 -21.92 -16.97 -9.36
C LEU A 33 -20.47 -17.09 -9.88
N CYS A 34 -20.29 -17.50 -11.14
CA CYS A 34 -18.99 -17.59 -11.80
C CYS A 34 -18.30 -16.22 -11.92
N SER A 35 -19.03 -15.11 -12.10
CA SER A 35 -18.43 -13.77 -12.07
C SER A 35 -17.72 -13.49 -10.74
N LEU A 36 -18.31 -13.93 -9.61
CA LEU A 36 -17.72 -13.78 -8.28
C LEU A 36 -16.58 -14.78 -8.05
N VAL A 37 -16.68 -16.00 -8.57
CA VAL A 37 -15.59 -16.98 -8.60
C VAL A 37 -14.38 -16.44 -9.36
N ASN A 38 -14.60 -15.79 -10.50
CA ASN A 38 -13.53 -15.22 -11.32
C ASN A 38 -12.86 -14.03 -10.63
N LEU A 39 -13.62 -13.22 -9.87
CA LEU A 39 -13.04 -12.20 -8.97
C LEU A 39 -12.21 -12.84 -7.87
N ALA A 40 -12.71 -13.89 -7.21
CA ALA A 40 -11.97 -14.61 -6.16
C ALA A 40 -10.71 -15.33 -6.69
N LYS A 41 -10.69 -15.70 -7.96
CA LYS A 41 -9.54 -16.30 -8.65
C LYS A 41 -8.64 -15.28 -9.34
N HIS A 42 -8.94 -13.98 -9.22
CA HIS A 42 -8.12 -12.95 -9.86
C HIS A 42 -6.69 -13.03 -9.31
N PRO A 43 -5.67 -13.24 -10.15
CA PRO A 43 -4.31 -13.33 -9.66
C PRO A 43 -3.90 -11.97 -9.09
N ALA A 44 -3.42 -11.96 -7.85
CA ALA A 44 -2.85 -10.76 -7.25
C ALA A 44 -1.66 -10.28 -8.09
N LYS A 45 -1.80 -9.14 -8.77
CA LYS A 45 -0.72 -8.57 -9.59
C LYS A 45 0.43 -8.15 -8.68
N THR A 46 1.66 -8.45 -9.08
CA THR A 46 2.85 -7.94 -8.38
C THR A 46 2.98 -6.44 -8.68
N LEU A 47 3.14 -5.63 -7.64
CA LEU A 47 3.38 -4.19 -7.76
C LEU A 47 4.84 -3.92 -7.41
N GLU A 48 5.52 -3.17 -8.26
CA GLU A 48 6.95 -2.89 -8.12
C GLU A 48 7.18 -1.53 -7.46
N ALA A 49 8.01 -1.52 -6.42
CA ALA A 49 8.48 -0.28 -5.81
C ALA A 49 9.52 0.40 -6.69
N PRO A 50 9.61 1.74 -6.68
CA PRO A 50 10.73 2.47 -7.27
C PRO A 50 12.07 1.97 -6.71
N THR A 51 13.06 1.78 -7.59
CA THR A 51 14.37 1.24 -7.23
C THR A 51 15.36 2.31 -6.79
N ASP A 52 15.05 3.58 -7.04
CA ASP A 52 15.96 4.71 -6.91
C ASP A 52 15.97 5.37 -5.52
N ILE A 53 14.93 5.19 -4.71
CA ILE A 53 14.84 5.79 -3.35
C ILE A 53 16.08 5.43 -2.53
N ALA A 54 16.42 4.14 -2.43
CA ALA A 54 17.58 3.68 -1.65
C ALA A 54 18.89 4.26 -2.20
N SER A 55 19.10 4.21 -3.52
CA SER A 55 20.31 4.75 -4.14
C SER A 55 20.46 6.27 -4.00
N THR A 56 19.33 6.99 -3.99
CA THR A 56 19.30 8.45 -3.79
C THR A 56 19.61 8.79 -2.35
N LEU A 57 19.03 8.05 -1.38
CA LEU A 57 19.38 8.20 0.03
C LEU A 57 20.87 7.94 0.27
N GLU A 58 21.43 6.88 -0.33
CA GLU A 58 22.86 6.56 -0.22
C GLU A 58 23.73 7.71 -0.75
N THR A 59 23.32 8.37 -1.84
CA THR A 59 24.01 9.54 -2.40
C THR A 59 23.92 10.76 -1.47
N ILE A 60 22.73 11.07 -0.97
CA ILE A 60 22.50 12.18 -0.03
C ILE A 60 23.29 11.96 1.27
N ALA A 61 23.30 10.74 1.80
CA ALA A 61 24.07 10.38 2.98
C ALA A 61 25.59 10.52 2.73
N ALA A 62 26.08 10.15 1.54
CA ALA A 62 27.48 10.33 1.16
C ALA A 62 27.88 11.82 1.06
N ILE A 63 27.00 12.67 0.54
CA ILE A 63 27.18 14.13 0.54
C ILE A 63 27.29 14.65 1.98
N ASN A 64 26.35 14.26 2.85
CA ASN A 64 26.37 14.66 4.25
C ASN A 64 27.64 14.21 4.98
N MET A 65 28.09 12.99 4.72
CA MET A 65 29.36 12.48 5.23
C MET A 65 30.56 13.28 4.76
N THR A 66 30.57 13.72 3.50
CA THR A 66 31.69 14.46 2.91
C THR A 66 31.87 15.84 3.53
N VAL A 67 30.76 16.51 3.87
CA VAL A 67 30.79 17.84 4.50
C VAL A 67 30.95 17.80 6.02
N ALA A 68 30.71 16.64 6.67
CA ALA A 68 30.82 16.46 8.11
C ALA A 68 32.28 16.41 8.61
N ASP A 69 32.46 16.58 9.92
CA ASP A 69 33.75 16.40 10.58
C ASP A 69 34.19 14.93 10.58
N THR A 70 35.51 14.69 10.61
CA THR A 70 36.06 13.34 10.45
C THR A 70 35.80 12.41 11.64
N SER A 71 35.54 12.96 12.83
CA SER A 71 35.33 12.20 14.06
C SER A 71 34.20 11.16 13.98
N PHE A 72 33.14 11.45 13.22
CA PHE A 72 32.07 10.49 12.92
C PHE A 72 32.52 9.46 11.88
N LEU A 73 33.13 9.90 10.78
CA LEU A 73 33.58 9.03 9.69
C LEU A 73 34.59 7.99 10.16
N ASP A 74 35.51 8.36 11.05
CA ASP A 74 36.55 7.48 11.57
C ASP A 74 35.98 6.30 12.35
N LYS A 75 34.75 6.44 12.88
CA LYS A 75 34.05 5.36 13.59
C LYS A 75 33.31 4.40 12.66
N VAL A 76 33.09 4.75 11.38
CA VAL A 76 32.46 3.89 10.38
C VAL A 76 33.52 3.00 9.73
N ASP A 77 33.35 1.69 9.79
CA ASP A 77 34.27 0.70 9.21
C ASP A 77 33.57 0.03 8.02
N VAL A 78 33.97 0.40 6.80
CA VAL A 78 33.34 -0.10 5.56
C VAL A 78 33.59 -1.59 5.30
N SER A 79 34.47 -2.24 6.06
CA SER A 79 34.75 -3.67 5.97
C SER A 79 33.85 -4.52 6.87
N LYS A 80 33.12 -3.90 7.80
CA LYS A 80 32.22 -4.58 8.74
C LYS A 80 30.77 -4.37 8.35
N GLU A 81 29.96 -5.42 8.51
CA GLU A 81 28.50 -5.30 8.53
C GLU A 81 28.03 -5.33 9.97
N TRP A 82 26.98 -4.56 10.30
CA TRP A 82 26.54 -4.44 11.69
C TRP A 82 26.16 -5.79 12.30
N ARG A 83 25.45 -6.63 11.53
CA ARG A 83 24.97 -7.94 11.98
C ARG A 83 26.10 -8.94 12.28
N SER A 84 27.25 -8.81 11.62
CA SER A 84 28.39 -9.72 11.75
C SER A 84 29.54 -9.15 12.59
N ALA A 85 29.48 -7.85 12.95
CA ALA A 85 30.50 -7.21 13.76
C ALA A 85 30.59 -7.79 15.18
N ASP A 86 31.79 -7.78 15.76
CA ASP A 86 32.05 -8.22 17.13
C ASP A 86 31.31 -7.37 18.18
N GLN A 87 31.15 -7.92 19.39
CA GLN A 87 30.44 -7.26 20.49
C GLN A 87 31.10 -5.92 20.88
N PRO A 88 32.44 -5.82 21.07
CA PRO A 88 33.10 -4.54 21.36
C PRO A 88 32.83 -3.45 20.31
N PHE A 89 32.79 -3.84 19.03
CA PHE A 89 32.46 -2.93 17.95
C PHE A 89 31.04 -2.35 18.08
N ARG A 90 30.06 -3.19 18.40
CA ARG A 90 28.66 -2.77 18.57
C ARG A 90 28.46 -1.95 19.85
N ASP A 91 29.08 -2.36 20.95
CA ASP A 91 28.99 -1.69 22.26
C ASP A 91 29.60 -0.27 22.22
N ALA A 92 30.63 -0.05 21.39
CA ALA A 92 31.22 1.27 21.16
C ALA A 92 30.34 2.21 20.32
N ARG A 93 29.21 1.71 19.76
CA ARG A 93 28.32 2.44 18.84
C ARG A 93 26.84 2.23 19.20
N PRO A 94 26.43 2.52 20.45
CA PRO A 94 25.07 2.28 20.88
C PRO A 94 24.06 3.02 19.99
N GLY A 95 23.01 2.31 19.55
CA GLY A 95 21.93 2.86 18.72
C GLY A 95 22.23 2.99 17.23
N TRP A 96 23.37 2.50 16.74
CA TRP A 96 23.70 2.54 15.30
C TRP A 96 23.09 1.38 14.50
N ASP A 97 22.45 0.42 15.16
CA ASP A 97 21.95 -0.83 14.59
C ASP A 97 21.02 -0.63 13.39
N LYS A 98 20.19 0.42 13.42
CA LYS A 98 19.22 0.70 12.35
C LYS A 98 19.82 1.40 11.13
N HIS A 99 21.00 2.01 11.25
CA HIS A 99 21.52 2.95 10.25
C HIS A 99 22.95 2.66 9.82
N TYR A 100 23.65 1.75 10.50
CA TYR A 100 25.05 1.44 10.22
C TYR A 100 25.27 1.01 8.76
N ASP A 101 24.38 0.19 8.20
CA ASP A 101 24.53 -0.27 6.81
C ASP A 101 24.47 0.91 5.82
N LEU A 102 23.59 1.89 6.06
CA LEU A 102 23.57 3.13 5.30
C LEU A 102 24.88 3.91 5.49
N PHE A 103 25.38 3.98 6.72
CA PHE A 103 26.63 4.69 7.01
C PHE A 103 27.84 4.08 6.29
N ALA A 104 27.97 2.75 6.33
CA ALA A 104 29.04 2.03 5.66
C ALA A 104 28.98 2.23 4.14
N LYS A 105 27.79 2.11 3.54
CA LYS A 105 27.59 2.35 2.10
C LYS A 105 27.90 3.79 1.70
N ALA A 106 27.40 4.77 2.45
CA ALA A 106 27.63 6.18 2.21
C ALA A 106 29.13 6.53 2.31
N LYS A 107 29.84 6.03 3.34
CA LYS A 107 31.29 6.22 3.46
C LYS A 107 32.04 5.57 2.30
N LYS A 108 31.67 4.34 1.93
CA LYS A 108 32.26 3.64 0.79
C LYS A 108 32.07 4.41 -0.52
N LYS A 109 30.89 5.02 -0.72
CA LYS A 109 30.58 5.85 -1.89
C LYS A 109 31.41 7.15 -1.89
N ALA A 110 31.46 7.84 -0.75
CA ALA A 110 32.19 9.11 -0.59
C ALA A 110 33.72 8.97 -0.70
N THR A 111 34.28 7.83 -0.27
CA THR A 111 35.75 7.65 -0.16
C THR A 111 36.33 6.62 -1.13
N GLY A 112 35.48 5.81 -1.78
CA GLY A 112 35.88 4.74 -2.69
C GLY A 112 35.98 5.18 -4.15
N GLN A 113 35.54 4.31 -5.05
CA GLN A 113 35.64 4.53 -6.51
C GLN A 113 34.85 5.76 -7.00
N GLU A 114 33.77 6.10 -6.31
CA GLU A 114 32.90 7.23 -6.67
C GLU A 114 33.34 8.55 -6.01
N ARG A 115 34.48 8.60 -5.31
CA ARG A 115 34.93 9.80 -4.56
C ARG A 115 34.96 11.08 -5.41
N ALA A 116 35.27 10.95 -6.70
CA ALA A 116 35.35 12.08 -7.63
C ALA A 116 34.02 12.85 -7.74
N ALA A 117 32.89 12.15 -7.57
CA ALA A 117 31.56 12.77 -7.57
C ALA A 117 31.30 13.67 -6.34
N PHE A 118 32.15 13.61 -5.31
CA PHE A 118 31.98 14.34 -4.06
C PHE A 118 33.06 15.42 -3.82
N GLU A 119 34.00 15.62 -4.76
CA GLU A 119 35.13 16.55 -4.57
C GLU A 119 34.70 17.99 -4.28
N LYS A 120 33.65 18.48 -4.95
CA LYS A 120 33.10 19.82 -4.71
C LYS A 120 32.49 19.96 -3.33
N TRP A 121 31.84 18.92 -2.81
CA TRP A 121 31.36 18.87 -1.44
C TRP A 121 32.51 18.83 -0.42
N ALA A 122 33.60 18.14 -0.75
CA ALA A 122 34.79 18.12 0.10
C ALA A 122 35.41 19.52 0.24
N ALA A 123 35.35 20.35 -0.81
CA ALA A 123 35.78 21.75 -0.75
C ALA A 123 34.90 22.63 0.15
N ALA A 124 33.64 22.24 0.39
CA ALA A 124 32.71 22.93 1.28
C ALA A 124 32.76 22.45 2.75
N LYS A 125 33.69 21.54 3.07
CA LYS A 125 33.87 21.01 4.43
C LYS A 125 34.18 22.11 5.44
N GLY A 126 33.52 22.07 6.59
CA GLY A 126 33.68 23.06 7.67
C GLY A 126 32.89 24.36 7.48
N VAL A 127 32.18 24.53 6.36
CA VAL A 127 31.29 25.68 6.16
C VAL A 127 29.96 25.40 6.87
N LYS A 128 29.81 25.94 8.09
CA LYS A 128 28.67 25.67 9.00
C LYS A 128 27.29 25.84 8.36
N ALA A 129 27.13 26.86 7.51
CA ALA A 129 25.85 27.11 6.82
C ALA A 129 25.47 25.98 5.85
N ILE A 130 26.45 25.52 5.05
CA ILE A 130 26.27 24.42 4.10
C ILE A 130 26.04 23.11 4.85
N GLN A 131 26.88 22.84 5.87
CA GLN A 131 26.72 21.66 6.72
C GLN A 131 25.30 21.58 7.31
N LYS A 132 24.78 22.68 7.87
CA LYS A 132 23.42 22.72 8.41
C LYS A 132 22.35 22.39 7.36
N GLN A 133 22.46 22.95 6.16
CA GLN A 133 21.50 22.68 5.07
C GLN A 133 21.58 21.23 4.58
N VAL A 134 22.79 20.69 4.43
CA VAL A 134 22.99 19.30 4.02
C VAL A 134 22.43 18.33 5.06
N ILE A 135 22.62 18.60 6.36
CA ILE A 135 22.04 17.81 7.46
C ILE A 135 20.51 17.82 7.36
N GLN A 136 19.88 18.98 7.19
CA GLN A 136 18.43 19.08 7.06
C GLN A 136 17.88 18.27 5.87
N ILE A 137 18.59 18.32 4.74
CA ILE A 137 18.20 17.55 3.55
C ILE A 137 18.41 16.04 3.79
N ALA A 138 19.50 15.64 4.43
CA ALA A 138 19.76 14.24 4.76
C ALA A 138 18.71 13.66 5.72
N ASP A 139 18.31 14.43 6.73
CA ASP A 139 17.24 14.05 7.67
C ASP A 139 15.91 13.86 6.97
N ALA A 140 15.54 14.79 6.07
CA ALA A 140 14.33 14.69 5.27
C ALA A 140 14.36 13.48 4.32
N ALA A 141 15.50 13.23 3.65
CA ALA A 141 15.68 12.08 2.77
C ALA A 141 15.57 10.76 3.54
N LYS A 142 16.12 10.71 4.76
CA LYS A 142 16.02 9.54 5.62
C LYS A 142 14.58 9.27 6.05
N ALA A 143 13.83 10.29 6.43
CA ALA A 143 12.41 10.15 6.76
C ALA A 143 11.60 9.64 5.56
N ILE A 144 11.88 10.15 4.36
CA ILE A 144 11.25 9.66 3.11
C ILE A 144 11.55 8.18 2.88
N ALA A 145 12.80 7.74 3.09
CA ALA A 145 13.16 6.34 2.92
C ALA A 145 12.52 5.43 3.97
N ASP A 146 12.40 5.88 5.23
CA ASP A 146 11.70 5.13 6.27
C ASP A 146 10.20 4.96 5.94
N ASP A 147 9.57 6.03 5.46
CA ASP A 147 8.19 5.97 4.97
C ASP A 147 8.07 5.05 3.76
N ALA A 148 9.05 5.07 2.85
CA ALA A 148 9.07 4.19 1.68
C ALA A 148 9.21 2.71 2.08
N ASP A 149 10.08 2.37 3.03
CA ASP A 149 10.21 1.01 3.54
C ASP A 149 8.88 0.53 4.17
N ALA A 150 8.19 1.39 4.93
CA ALA A 150 6.89 1.07 5.49
C ALA A 150 5.83 0.83 4.40
N GLU A 151 5.76 1.67 3.36
CA GLU A 151 4.82 1.48 2.24
C GLU A 151 5.14 0.24 1.40
N LYS A 152 6.44 -0.07 1.20
CA LYS A 152 6.88 -1.25 0.44
C LYS A 152 6.36 -2.55 1.04
N THR A 153 6.26 -2.65 2.36
CA THR A 153 5.68 -3.85 3.01
C THR A 153 4.23 -4.11 2.61
N LYS A 154 3.49 -3.05 2.26
CA LYS A 154 2.07 -3.14 1.85
C LYS A 154 1.89 -3.61 0.41
N LEU A 155 2.95 -3.68 -0.41
CA LEU A 155 2.84 -4.17 -1.79
C LEU A 155 2.69 -5.70 -1.88
N GLY A 156 2.92 -6.42 -0.78
CA GLY A 156 2.85 -7.88 -0.73
C GLY A 156 1.50 -8.43 -1.20
N THR A 157 1.52 -9.63 -1.81
CA THR A 157 0.33 -10.30 -2.34
C THR A 157 -0.26 -11.34 -1.40
N SER A 158 0.45 -11.70 -0.32
CA SER A 158 0.08 -12.81 0.56
C SER A 158 -1.26 -12.59 1.24
N GLU A 159 -1.49 -11.42 1.83
CA GLU A 159 -2.75 -11.14 2.54
C GLU A 159 -3.93 -11.12 1.58
N LEU A 160 -3.78 -10.46 0.42
CA LEU A 160 -4.80 -10.48 -0.64
C LEU A 160 -5.12 -11.91 -1.09
N THR A 161 -4.11 -12.74 -1.31
CA THR A 161 -4.28 -14.15 -1.69
C THR A 161 -5.04 -14.93 -0.60
N ASN A 162 -4.70 -14.72 0.68
CA ASN A 162 -5.39 -15.34 1.81
C ASN A 162 -6.86 -14.94 1.89
N ILE A 163 -7.17 -13.65 1.70
CA ILE A 163 -8.55 -13.15 1.69
C ILE A 163 -9.34 -13.72 0.51
N LEU A 164 -8.76 -13.74 -0.69
CA LEU A 164 -9.36 -14.33 -1.89
C LEU A 164 -9.63 -15.83 -1.71
N ASN A 165 -8.70 -16.58 -1.12
CA ASN A 165 -8.88 -17.99 -0.78
C ASN A 165 -10.00 -18.19 0.24
N ARG A 166 -10.11 -17.33 1.27
CA ARG A 166 -11.24 -17.38 2.21
C ARG A 166 -12.58 -17.15 1.50
N ALA A 167 -12.65 -16.28 0.49
CA ALA A 167 -13.86 -16.11 -0.32
C ALA A 167 -14.18 -17.37 -1.14
N LEU A 168 -13.18 -17.91 -1.83
CA LEU A 168 -13.35 -19.04 -2.74
C LEU A 168 -13.62 -20.36 -2.00
N TYR A 169 -12.76 -20.69 -1.04
CA TYR A 169 -12.68 -21.98 -0.36
C TYR A 169 -13.25 -21.97 1.06
N GLY A 170 -13.42 -20.79 1.67
CA GLY A 170 -13.81 -20.66 3.08
C GLY A 170 -12.63 -20.79 4.06
N THR A 171 -11.41 -20.96 3.54
CA THR A 171 -10.16 -21.11 4.29
C THR A 171 -9.02 -20.44 3.53
N GLU A 172 -7.91 -20.10 4.20
CA GLU A 172 -6.72 -19.52 3.53
C GLU A 172 -6.00 -20.55 2.64
N THR A 173 -6.06 -21.82 3.04
CA THR A 173 -5.43 -22.93 2.36
C THR A 173 -6.44 -24.07 2.24
N GLU A 174 -6.51 -24.69 1.07
CA GLU A 174 -7.33 -25.87 0.85
C GLU A 174 -6.93 -27.00 1.82
N ASN A 175 -7.92 -27.77 2.26
CA ASN A 175 -7.73 -28.98 3.04
C ASN A 175 -8.78 -30.03 2.65
N GLY A 176 -8.78 -31.18 3.33
CA GLY A 176 -9.70 -32.29 3.03
C GLY A 176 -11.20 -31.95 3.18
N ASP A 177 -11.54 -30.86 3.85
CA ASP A 177 -12.92 -30.45 4.11
C ASP A 177 -13.38 -29.28 3.23
N THR A 178 -12.47 -28.65 2.48
CA THR A 178 -12.76 -27.51 1.59
C THR A 178 -13.86 -27.81 0.57
N TYR A 179 -13.94 -29.06 0.11
CA TYR A 179 -14.83 -29.50 -0.96
C TYR A 179 -16.02 -30.35 -0.46
N LYS A 180 -16.30 -30.31 0.84
CA LYS A 180 -17.42 -31.02 1.45
C LYS A 180 -18.54 -30.05 1.86
N LEU A 181 -19.78 -30.54 1.90
CA LEU A 181 -20.88 -29.77 2.50
C LEU A 181 -20.83 -29.78 4.03
N ALA A 182 -20.41 -30.89 4.64
CA ALA A 182 -20.09 -30.94 6.06
C ALA A 182 -19.15 -32.13 6.35
N THR A 183 -18.53 -32.12 7.53
CA THR A 183 -17.68 -33.22 8.03
C THR A 183 -18.46 -34.26 8.84
N SER A 184 -19.78 -34.07 8.94
CA SER A 184 -20.73 -34.94 9.64
C SER A 184 -22.01 -35.05 8.82
N ARG A 185 -22.70 -36.18 8.91
CA ARG A 185 -23.99 -36.44 8.24
C ARG A 185 -25.21 -36.08 9.10
N THR A 186 -25.02 -35.32 10.19
CA THR A 186 -26.10 -34.87 11.07
C THR A 186 -27.07 -33.91 10.39
N ASP A 187 -26.57 -33.11 9.45
CA ASP A 187 -27.38 -32.25 8.61
C ASP A 187 -27.42 -32.79 7.18
N ASP A 188 -28.58 -32.71 6.55
CA ASP A 188 -28.76 -33.08 5.15
C ASP A 188 -28.48 -31.90 4.19
N ARG A 189 -28.48 -32.18 2.88
CA ARG A 189 -28.28 -31.15 1.86
C ARG A 189 -29.31 -30.02 1.96
N ALA A 190 -30.57 -30.34 2.27
CA ALA A 190 -31.62 -29.32 2.37
C ALA A 190 -31.33 -28.33 3.51
N LYS A 191 -30.91 -28.82 4.67
CA LYS A 191 -30.50 -27.98 5.79
C LYS A 191 -29.23 -27.17 5.49
N LEU A 192 -28.25 -27.78 4.82
CA LEU A 192 -26.96 -27.16 4.51
C LEU A 192 -27.02 -26.15 3.35
N CYS A 193 -27.87 -26.36 2.34
CA CYS A 193 -27.98 -25.53 1.14
C CYS A 193 -29.19 -24.58 1.16
N SER A 194 -30.15 -24.79 2.06
CA SER A 194 -31.33 -23.94 2.18
C SER A 194 -31.79 -23.63 3.61
N GLN A 195 -31.09 -24.11 4.63
CA GLN A 195 -31.49 -23.94 6.03
C GLN A 195 -32.90 -24.47 6.29
N LYS A 196 -33.28 -25.55 5.59
CA LYS A 196 -34.54 -26.26 5.80
C LYS A 196 -34.53 -26.88 7.19
N GLY A 197 -35.60 -26.61 7.96
CA GLY A 197 -35.70 -27.09 9.35
C GLY A 197 -34.79 -26.35 10.34
N GLY A 198 -34.17 -25.24 9.93
CA GLY A 198 -33.33 -24.40 10.78
C GLY A 198 -31.88 -24.28 10.29
N LYS A 199 -31.06 -23.59 11.08
CA LYS A 199 -29.64 -23.36 10.80
C LYS A 199 -28.86 -24.69 10.84
N GLY A 200 -28.07 -24.96 9.79
CA GLY A 200 -27.15 -26.09 9.75
C GLY A 200 -25.79 -25.78 10.38
N THR A 201 -24.92 -26.79 10.47
CA THR A 201 -23.51 -26.67 10.88
C THR A 201 -22.71 -25.78 9.93
N ALA A 202 -23.14 -25.69 8.67
CA ALA A 202 -22.75 -24.69 7.70
C ALA A 202 -24.02 -24.13 7.05
N ILE A 203 -23.93 -22.90 6.55
CA ILE A 203 -25.03 -22.21 5.87
C ILE A 203 -24.58 -21.71 4.50
N PRO A 204 -25.52 -21.51 3.57
CA PRO A 204 -25.28 -20.80 2.32
C PRO A 204 -24.50 -19.50 2.50
N GLY A 205 -23.58 -19.22 1.58
CA GLY A 205 -22.70 -18.06 1.64
C GLY A 205 -21.37 -18.29 2.37
N LYS A 206 -21.12 -19.49 2.91
CA LYS A 206 -19.85 -19.84 3.58
C LYS A 206 -18.63 -19.63 2.69
N SER A 207 -18.69 -20.11 1.44
CA SER A 207 -17.67 -19.94 0.42
C SER A 207 -18.28 -20.10 -0.97
N LEU A 208 -17.62 -19.59 -2.01
CA LEU A 208 -18.10 -19.77 -3.38
C LEU A 208 -18.10 -21.24 -3.81
N VAL A 209 -17.11 -22.02 -3.36
CA VAL A 209 -17.08 -23.48 -3.58
C VAL A 209 -18.27 -24.18 -2.94
N TYR A 210 -18.63 -23.80 -1.71
CA TYR A 210 -19.78 -24.37 -1.01
C TYR A 210 -21.08 -24.11 -1.78
N ASP A 211 -21.28 -22.85 -2.20
CA ASP A 211 -22.48 -22.46 -2.93
C ASP A 211 -22.53 -23.09 -4.34
N LEU A 212 -21.38 -23.30 -5.00
CA LEU A 212 -21.28 -24.07 -6.24
C LEU A 212 -21.71 -25.54 -6.05
N ILE A 213 -21.31 -26.19 -4.96
CA ILE A 213 -21.75 -27.57 -4.67
C ILE A 213 -23.26 -27.63 -4.46
N CYS A 214 -23.83 -26.66 -3.72
CA CYS A 214 -25.27 -26.59 -3.50
C CYS A 214 -26.06 -26.32 -4.80
N LEU A 215 -25.58 -25.39 -5.63
CA LEU A 215 -26.24 -24.98 -6.87
C LEU A 215 -26.12 -26.02 -7.99
N CYS A 216 -24.99 -26.75 -8.06
CA CYS A 216 -24.62 -27.51 -9.25
C CYS A 216 -24.36 -29.00 -9.04
N ALA A 217 -23.93 -29.44 -7.86
CA ALA A 217 -23.67 -30.86 -7.65
C ALA A 217 -24.98 -31.68 -7.58
N ARG A 218 -24.93 -32.92 -8.07
CA ARG A 218 -26.08 -33.83 -8.05
C ARG A 218 -26.36 -34.30 -6.61
N GLY A 219 -27.62 -34.20 -6.19
CA GLY A 219 -28.12 -34.76 -4.93
C GLY A 219 -28.56 -36.23 -5.04
N PRO A 220 -29.17 -36.79 -3.98
CA PRO A 220 -29.72 -38.14 -3.99
C PRO A 220 -30.88 -38.27 -5.00
N ASN A 221 -31.02 -39.48 -5.56
CA ASN A 221 -31.93 -39.86 -6.66
C ASN A 221 -31.50 -39.29 -8.03
N SER A 222 -31.79 -40.01 -9.12
CA SER A 222 -31.39 -39.61 -10.48
C SER A 222 -31.89 -38.21 -10.81
N ASP A 223 -31.00 -37.26 -11.11
CA ASP A 223 -31.41 -36.03 -11.78
C ASP A 223 -31.53 -36.34 -13.29
N GLY A 224 -32.57 -35.81 -13.94
CA GLY A 224 -32.81 -36.05 -15.36
C GLY A 224 -31.74 -35.44 -16.26
N SER A 225 -30.83 -34.65 -15.69
CA SER A 225 -29.71 -33.98 -16.35
C SER A 225 -28.35 -34.63 -16.11
N ALA A 226 -28.25 -35.72 -15.33
CA ALA A 226 -26.97 -36.34 -14.96
C ALA A 226 -25.94 -35.33 -14.43
N GLY A 227 -26.36 -34.42 -13.54
CA GLY A 227 -25.54 -33.36 -12.95
C GLY A 227 -25.52 -32.04 -13.71
N ASN A 228 -25.98 -32.00 -14.97
CA ASN A 228 -25.72 -30.91 -15.91
C ASN A 228 -26.65 -29.69 -15.78
N ALA A 229 -27.38 -29.54 -14.68
CA ALA A 229 -28.33 -28.43 -14.49
C ALA A 229 -27.67 -27.04 -14.54
N CYS A 230 -26.43 -26.87 -14.09
CA CYS A 230 -25.74 -25.58 -14.19
C CYS A 230 -25.13 -25.32 -15.57
N CYS A 231 -24.76 -26.38 -16.29
CA CYS A 231 -23.88 -26.29 -17.45
C CYS A 231 -23.73 -27.66 -18.10
N SER A 232 -24.31 -27.83 -19.28
CA SER A 232 -24.19 -29.04 -20.11
C SER A 232 -22.82 -29.21 -20.76
N SER A 233 -22.06 -28.12 -20.91
CA SER A 233 -20.70 -28.11 -21.49
C SER A 233 -19.58 -28.24 -20.45
N CYS A 234 -19.93 -28.46 -19.18
CA CYS A 234 -18.99 -28.64 -18.10
C CYS A 234 -18.39 -30.04 -18.21
N ALA A 235 -17.14 -30.11 -18.62
CA ALA A 235 -16.44 -31.37 -18.80
C ALA A 235 -16.14 -32.02 -17.44
N GLY A 236 -16.56 -33.29 -17.26
CA GLY A 236 -16.11 -34.15 -16.16
C GLY A 236 -16.98 -34.12 -14.89
N GLY A 237 -17.17 -35.31 -14.32
CA GLY A 237 -17.47 -35.53 -12.89
C GLY A 237 -18.88 -35.23 -12.38
N LEU A 238 -19.68 -34.37 -13.03
CA LEU A 238 -20.96 -33.91 -12.44
C LEU A 238 -22.04 -35.00 -12.30
N SER A 239 -21.90 -36.13 -13.00
CA SER A 239 -22.88 -37.20 -13.04
C SER A 239 -22.96 -38.05 -11.78
N THR A 240 -21.95 -38.02 -10.91
CA THR A 240 -21.98 -38.75 -9.64
C THR A 240 -22.58 -37.90 -8.52
N GLU A 241 -23.26 -38.56 -7.58
CA GLU A 241 -23.85 -37.91 -6.42
C GLU A 241 -22.75 -37.33 -5.53
N VAL A 242 -23.00 -36.13 -5.00
CA VAL A 242 -22.18 -35.55 -3.93
C VAL A 242 -22.95 -35.68 -2.62
N HIS A 243 -22.59 -36.67 -1.82
CA HIS A 243 -23.08 -36.79 -0.44
C HIS A 243 -22.47 -35.71 0.46
N VAL A 244 -23.08 -35.50 1.63
CA VAL A 244 -22.75 -34.41 2.57
C VAL A 244 -21.26 -34.39 2.98
N ASP A 245 -20.73 -35.55 3.41
CA ASP A 245 -19.35 -35.74 3.85
C ASP A 245 -18.56 -36.54 2.80
N THR A 246 -18.60 -36.08 1.56
CA THR A 246 -17.82 -36.67 0.47
C THR A 246 -17.08 -35.57 -0.25
N ASP A 247 -15.82 -35.84 -0.57
CA ASP A 247 -14.98 -34.90 -1.30
C ASP A 247 -15.53 -34.67 -2.71
N ALA A 248 -15.93 -33.44 -3.00
CA ALA A 248 -16.43 -33.01 -4.30
C ALA A 248 -15.36 -32.28 -5.14
N LYS A 249 -14.06 -32.41 -4.84
CA LYS A 249 -12.99 -31.67 -5.51
C LYS A 249 -13.01 -31.82 -7.02
N ALA A 250 -13.29 -33.02 -7.54
CA ALA A 250 -13.40 -33.25 -8.98
C ALA A 250 -14.55 -32.44 -9.61
N HIS A 251 -15.74 -32.46 -9.00
CA HIS A 251 -16.90 -31.68 -9.44
C HIS A 251 -16.61 -30.19 -9.41
N VAL A 252 -16.07 -29.71 -8.29
CA VAL A 252 -15.76 -28.29 -8.10
C VAL A 252 -14.70 -27.84 -9.10
N ASN A 253 -13.65 -28.62 -9.35
CA ASN A 253 -12.65 -28.27 -10.35
C ASN A 253 -13.24 -28.17 -11.76
N ALA A 254 -14.17 -29.05 -12.13
CA ALA A 254 -14.89 -28.96 -13.40
C ALA A 254 -15.72 -27.66 -13.49
N LEU A 255 -16.41 -27.28 -12.41
CA LEU A 255 -17.17 -26.04 -12.33
C LEU A 255 -16.27 -24.79 -12.36
N LEU A 256 -15.17 -24.78 -11.62
CA LEU A 256 -14.19 -23.70 -11.61
C LEU A 256 -13.50 -23.52 -12.97
N ALA A 257 -13.27 -24.61 -13.70
CA ALA A 257 -12.77 -24.57 -15.07
C ALA A 257 -13.80 -23.97 -16.04
N ALA A 258 -15.07 -24.32 -15.88
CA ALA A 258 -16.15 -23.72 -16.66
C ALA A 258 -16.34 -22.23 -16.36
N CYS A 259 -16.29 -21.81 -15.09
CA CYS A 259 -16.29 -20.39 -14.74
C CYS A 259 -15.15 -19.63 -15.41
N GLY A 260 -13.96 -20.22 -15.50
CA GLY A 260 -12.80 -19.61 -16.16
C GLY A 260 -13.02 -19.34 -17.66
N ARG A 261 -13.88 -20.11 -18.34
CA ARG A 261 -14.23 -19.91 -19.77
C ARG A 261 -15.19 -18.75 -19.99
N LEU A 262 -15.91 -18.34 -18.96
CA LEU A 262 -16.83 -17.20 -18.99
C LEU A 262 -16.12 -15.86 -18.73
N ASN A 263 -14.83 -15.89 -18.40
CA ASN A 263 -14.11 -14.73 -17.91
C ASN A 263 -13.76 -13.74 -19.04
N THR A 264 -14.28 -12.52 -18.96
CA THR A 264 -13.66 -11.33 -19.54
C THR A 264 -12.79 -10.71 -18.44
N GLN A 265 -11.47 -10.65 -18.61
CA GLN A 265 -10.50 -10.15 -17.61
C GLN A 265 -11.03 -8.92 -16.85
N THR A 266 -11.60 -9.15 -15.67
CA THR A 266 -12.17 -8.08 -14.85
C THR A 266 -11.23 -7.83 -13.68
N GLU A 267 -10.81 -6.57 -13.50
CA GLU A 267 -9.97 -6.17 -12.39
C GLU A 267 -10.72 -6.26 -11.06
N LEU A 268 -10.00 -6.63 -10.00
CA LEU A 268 -10.55 -6.68 -8.65
C LEU A 268 -10.77 -5.25 -8.12
N THR A 269 -11.97 -4.73 -8.37
CA THR A 269 -12.35 -3.36 -8.02
C THR A 269 -13.71 -3.32 -7.32
N PRO A 270 -14.01 -2.27 -6.54
CA PRO A 270 -15.35 -2.09 -5.95
C PRO A 270 -16.46 -2.09 -7.00
N THR A 271 -16.23 -1.46 -8.16
CA THR A 271 -17.21 -1.41 -9.26
C THR A 271 -17.50 -2.80 -9.83
N ALA A 272 -16.45 -3.59 -10.09
CA ALA A 272 -16.60 -4.95 -10.60
C ALA A 272 -17.34 -5.86 -9.61
N LEU A 273 -16.99 -5.78 -8.32
CA LEU A 273 -17.67 -6.54 -7.28
C LEU A 273 -19.15 -6.16 -7.18
N ASN A 274 -19.46 -4.87 -7.15
CA ASN A 274 -20.84 -4.38 -7.07
C ASN A 274 -21.67 -4.81 -8.28
N ALA A 275 -21.10 -4.76 -9.48
CA ALA A 275 -21.76 -5.23 -10.69
C ALA A 275 -22.03 -6.75 -10.66
N ALA A 276 -21.07 -7.54 -10.20
CA ALA A 276 -21.22 -8.99 -10.05
C ALA A 276 -22.30 -9.34 -9.00
N VAL A 277 -22.31 -8.65 -7.86
CA VAL A 277 -23.32 -8.82 -6.80
C VAL A 277 -24.71 -8.40 -7.29
N ALA A 278 -24.84 -7.28 -7.99
CA ALA A 278 -26.10 -6.84 -8.57
C ALA A 278 -26.63 -7.87 -9.58
N THR A 279 -25.74 -8.40 -10.43
CA THR A 279 -26.07 -9.47 -11.38
C THR A 279 -26.57 -10.71 -10.65
N LEU A 280 -25.88 -11.16 -9.60
CA LEU A 280 -26.32 -12.29 -8.77
C LEU A 280 -27.69 -12.02 -8.13
N ALA A 281 -27.92 -10.82 -7.60
CA ALA A 281 -29.19 -10.42 -7.01
C ALA A 281 -30.35 -10.54 -8.01
N THR A 282 -30.15 -10.21 -9.29
CA THR A 282 -31.18 -10.41 -10.33
C THR A 282 -31.52 -11.87 -10.60
N LYS A 283 -30.66 -12.81 -10.19
CA LYS A 283 -30.89 -14.25 -10.31
C LYS A 283 -31.54 -14.87 -9.07
N LEU A 284 -31.76 -14.08 -8.02
CA LEU A 284 -32.49 -14.54 -6.85
C LEU A 284 -33.99 -14.53 -7.14
N THR A 285 -34.62 -15.68 -6.95
CA THR A 285 -36.07 -15.80 -6.97
C THR A 285 -36.63 -15.58 -5.58
N HIS A 286 -37.81 -14.96 -5.54
CA HIS A 286 -38.50 -14.58 -4.30
C HIS A 286 -39.82 -15.33 -4.20
N LYS A 287 -40.27 -15.54 -2.96
CA LYS A 287 -41.55 -16.14 -2.64
C LYS A 287 -42.67 -15.38 -3.35
N THR A 288 -43.43 -16.12 -4.14
CA THR A 288 -44.74 -15.70 -4.62
C THR A 288 -45.80 -16.61 -3.99
N SER A 289 -47.05 -16.14 -3.88
CA SER A 289 -48.11 -16.85 -3.15
C SER A 289 -48.44 -18.26 -3.68
N THR A 290 -47.99 -18.61 -4.88
CA THR A 290 -48.37 -19.83 -5.60
C THR A 290 -47.21 -20.77 -5.93
N GLN A 291 -45.94 -20.40 -5.68
CA GLN A 291 -44.79 -21.11 -6.27
C GLN A 291 -43.62 -21.46 -5.36
N THR A 292 -43.42 -20.89 -4.16
CA THR A 292 -42.35 -21.34 -3.24
C THR A 292 -42.53 -20.73 -1.86
N ASN A 293 -42.13 -21.45 -0.81
CA ASN A 293 -42.09 -20.92 0.56
C ASN A 293 -40.78 -20.17 0.88
N GLU A 294 -39.83 -20.16 -0.04
CA GLU A 294 -38.49 -19.63 0.15
C GLU A 294 -38.27 -18.27 -0.51
N ASN A 295 -37.45 -17.42 0.10
CA ASN A 295 -37.00 -16.13 -0.44
C ASN A 295 -35.50 -16.18 -0.73
N ASN A 296 -35.04 -15.38 -1.71
CA ASN A 296 -33.63 -15.26 -2.08
C ASN A 296 -33.01 -16.60 -2.54
N VAL A 297 -33.76 -17.33 -3.36
CA VAL A 297 -33.34 -18.63 -3.90
C VAL A 297 -32.53 -18.40 -5.17
N LEU A 298 -31.27 -18.81 -5.16
CA LEU A 298 -30.43 -18.90 -6.35
C LEU A 298 -30.56 -20.30 -6.95
N GLY A 299 -30.91 -20.39 -8.24
CA GLY A 299 -31.17 -21.65 -8.93
C GLY A 299 -32.65 -22.06 -8.88
N SER A 300 -32.94 -23.33 -9.16
CA SER A 300 -34.31 -23.82 -9.29
C SER A 300 -34.83 -24.55 -8.06
N ILE A 301 -36.10 -24.33 -7.76
CA ILE A 301 -36.86 -25.04 -6.73
C ILE A 301 -38.25 -25.35 -7.30
N ASN A 302 -38.74 -26.56 -7.05
CA ASN A 302 -39.95 -27.06 -7.69
C ASN A 302 -41.14 -27.01 -6.72
N SER A 303 -42.33 -26.74 -7.25
CA SER A 303 -43.56 -26.58 -6.45
C SER A 303 -43.31 -25.67 -5.24
N ASP A 304 -43.96 -25.91 -4.09
CA ASP A 304 -43.82 -25.06 -2.90
C ASP A 304 -42.42 -25.07 -2.22
N GLY A 305 -41.46 -25.82 -2.75
CA GLY A 305 -40.11 -25.94 -2.19
C GLY A 305 -40.05 -26.59 -0.81
N SER A 306 -41.09 -27.34 -0.42
CA SER A 306 -41.20 -27.91 0.92
C SER A 306 -40.04 -28.83 1.32
N ALA A 307 -39.32 -29.44 0.37
CA ALA A 307 -38.14 -30.25 0.67
C ALA A 307 -36.83 -29.45 0.75
N GLY A 308 -36.81 -28.18 0.30
CA GLY A 308 -35.60 -27.35 0.26
C GLY A 308 -34.60 -27.75 -0.84
N CYS A 309 -33.37 -27.24 -0.76
CA CYS A 309 -32.33 -27.50 -1.76
C CYS A 309 -31.65 -28.86 -1.53
N THR A 310 -32.27 -29.91 -2.05
CA THR A 310 -31.80 -31.30 -1.93
C THR A 310 -30.73 -31.66 -2.97
N GLY A 311 -30.56 -30.86 -4.02
CA GLY A 311 -29.70 -31.15 -5.17
C GLY A 311 -30.43 -31.79 -6.35
N ASN A 312 -31.77 -31.86 -6.31
CA ASN A 312 -32.65 -32.26 -7.40
C ASN A 312 -34.04 -31.60 -7.23
N ALA A 313 -34.67 -31.19 -8.32
CA ALA A 313 -36.02 -30.62 -8.33
C ALA A 313 -37.16 -31.62 -8.04
N ALA A 314 -36.88 -32.93 -7.97
CA ALA A 314 -37.87 -33.94 -7.63
C ALA A 314 -38.41 -33.77 -6.20
N ALA A 315 -39.64 -34.24 -5.95
CA ALA A 315 -40.28 -34.28 -4.64
C ALA A 315 -40.29 -32.92 -3.88
N ASN A 316 -40.65 -31.83 -4.59
CA ASN A 316 -40.66 -30.45 -4.07
C ASN A 316 -39.27 -29.96 -3.60
N GLY A 317 -38.21 -30.59 -4.10
CA GLY A 317 -36.84 -30.20 -3.86
C GLY A 317 -36.37 -29.11 -4.83
N GLY A 318 -35.11 -28.75 -4.68
CA GLY A 318 -34.44 -27.82 -5.58
C GLY A 318 -32.96 -28.12 -5.72
N LYS A 319 -32.41 -27.62 -6.81
CA LYS A 319 -30.96 -27.56 -7.02
C LYS A 319 -30.59 -26.09 -6.91
N CYS A 320 -30.30 -25.67 -5.68
CA CYS A 320 -30.36 -24.26 -5.34
C CYS A 320 -29.52 -23.91 -4.11
N VAL A 321 -29.44 -22.62 -3.84
CA VAL A 321 -28.85 -22.01 -2.65
C VAL A 321 -29.88 -21.02 -2.10
N VAL A 322 -30.18 -21.03 -0.79
CA VAL A 322 -31.12 -20.07 -0.18
C VAL A 322 -30.42 -19.19 0.84
N TYR A 323 -30.28 -17.91 0.51
CA TYR A 323 -29.78 -16.89 1.41
C TYR A 323 -30.95 -16.34 2.25
N LYS A 324 -31.26 -16.96 3.40
CA LYS A 324 -32.46 -16.63 4.20
C LYS A 324 -32.63 -15.13 4.50
N ALA A 325 -31.53 -14.40 4.71
CA ALA A 325 -31.51 -12.96 4.97
C ALA A 325 -31.14 -12.10 3.74
N GLY A 326 -31.09 -12.69 2.54
CA GLY A 326 -30.57 -12.07 1.33
C GLY A 326 -29.03 -12.02 1.33
N LEU A 327 -28.46 -11.24 0.40
CA LEU A 327 -27.02 -11.02 0.26
C LEU A 327 -26.49 -10.02 1.31
N THR A 328 -26.77 -10.27 2.59
CA THR A 328 -26.27 -9.43 3.69
C THR A 328 -24.80 -9.73 3.99
N THR A 329 -24.05 -8.72 4.44
CA THR A 329 -22.65 -8.83 4.84
C THR A 329 -22.45 -8.66 6.35
N SER A 330 -23.54 -8.59 7.11
CA SER A 330 -23.53 -8.43 8.56
C SER A 330 -24.47 -9.42 9.28
N GLY A 331 -24.18 -9.66 10.56
CA GLY A 331 -24.92 -10.57 11.41
C GLY A 331 -24.65 -12.05 11.11
N GLU A 332 -25.39 -12.93 11.79
CA GLU A 332 -25.17 -14.39 11.72
C GLU A 332 -25.51 -15.03 10.36
N SER A 333 -26.27 -14.32 9.52
CA SER A 333 -26.65 -14.75 8.17
C SER A 333 -25.79 -14.09 7.08
N ALA A 334 -24.67 -13.46 7.46
CA ALA A 334 -23.77 -12.83 6.52
C ALA A 334 -23.22 -13.83 5.51
N VAL A 335 -23.30 -13.46 4.23
CA VAL A 335 -22.67 -14.15 3.11
C VAL A 335 -21.16 -13.95 3.23
N GLN A 336 -20.48 -14.92 3.83
CA GLN A 336 -19.07 -14.82 4.19
C GLN A 336 -18.17 -14.61 2.98
N TRP A 337 -18.42 -15.28 1.86
CA TRP A 337 -17.61 -15.03 0.66
C TRP A 337 -17.74 -13.60 0.16
N LEU A 338 -18.89 -12.94 0.34
CA LEU A 338 -19.09 -11.55 -0.05
C LEU A 338 -18.32 -10.60 0.88
N VAL A 339 -18.34 -10.87 2.19
CA VAL A 339 -17.52 -10.14 3.17
C VAL A 339 -16.04 -10.24 2.82
N GLN A 340 -15.56 -11.42 2.42
CA GLN A 340 -14.16 -11.61 2.03
C GLN A 340 -13.84 -10.92 0.70
N LEU A 341 -14.72 -10.96 -0.31
CA LEU A 341 -14.52 -10.21 -1.55
C LEU A 341 -14.48 -8.69 -1.32
N GLN A 342 -15.29 -8.16 -0.39
CA GLN A 342 -15.23 -6.75 0.01
C GLN A 342 -13.86 -6.41 0.64
N LYS A 343 -13.36 -7.27 1.55
CA LYS A 343 -12.02 -7.10 2.10
C LYS A 343 -10.92 -7.20 1.04
N ALA A 344 -11.09 -8.05 0.02
CA ALA A 344 -10.12 -8.22 -1.05
C ALA A 344 -10.02 -6.96 -1.92
N VAL A 345 -11.14 -6.32 -2.26
CA VAL A 345 -11.11 -5.05 -3.01
C VAL A 345 -10.51 -3.91 -2.18
N ASP A 346 -10.77 -3.88 -0.86
CA ASP A 346 -10.15 -2.90 0.04
C ASP A 346 -8.64 -3.12 0.16
N GLU A 347 -8.20 -4.37 0.23
CA GLU A 347 -6.77 -4.70 0.31
C GLU A 347 -6.05 -4.35 -1.00
N GLU A 348 -6.63 -4.67 -2.16
CA GLU A 348 -6.05 -4.28 -3.45
C GLU A 348 -5.97 -2.75 -3.61
N ALA A 349 -6.98 -2.01 -3.14
CA ALA A 349 -6.94 -0.54 -3.11
C ALA A 349 -5.77 -0.02 -2.26
N LYS A 350 -5.56 -0.57 -1.05
CA LYS A 350 -4.42 -0.20 -0.19
C LYS A 350 -3.07 -0.48 -0.87
N ARG A 351 -2.95 -1.61 -1.57
CA ARG A 351 -1.73 -1.96 -2.33
C ARG A 351 -1.44 -0.92 -3.40
N HIS A 352 -2.47 -0.50 -4.15
CA HIS A 352 -2.34 0.55 -5.16
C HIS A 352 -2.01 1.93 -4.57
N GLU A 353 -2.64 2.32 -3.47
CA GLU A 353 -2.35 3.58 -2.76
C GLU A 353 -0.91 3.60 -2.24
N ALA A 354 -0.43 2.50 -1.65
CA ALA A 354 0.95 2.37 -1.21
C ALA A 354 1.94 2.51 -2.39
N ASN A 355 1.63 1.91 -3.54
CA ASN A 355 2.43 2.04 -4.75
C ASN A 355 2.48 3.49 -5.27
N GLN A 356 1.34 4.21 -5.29
CA GLN A 356 1.31 5.62 -5.67
C GLN A 356 2.09 6.50 -4.71
N LYS A 357 1.98 6.23 -3.40
CA LYS A 357 2.75 6.93 -2.37
C LYS A 357 4.25 6.70 -2.55
N LEU A 358 4.68 5.49 -2.90
CA LEU A 358 6.07 5.19 -3.23
C LEU A 358 6.59 6.02 -4.42
N GLN A 359 5.80 6.17 -5.49
CA GLN A 359 6.18 7.03 -6.63
C GLN A 359 6.34 8.50 -6.21
N THR A 360 5.48 8.97 -5.30
CA THR A 360 5.55 10.32 -4.74
C THR A 360 6.81 10.50 -3.90
N LEU A 361 7.11 9.55 -3.02
CA LEU A 361 8.32 9.54 -2.18
C LEU A 361 9.60 9.50 -3.05
N ALA A 362 9.61 8.71 -4.12
CA ALA A 362 10.70 8.68 -5.10
C ALA A 362 10.93 10.05 -5.77
N THR A 363 9.85 10.75 -6.11
CA THR A 363 9.95 12.11 -6.67
C THR A 363 10.49 13.10 -5.64
N GLN A 364 10.04 13.02 -4.39
CA GLN A 364 10.49 13.91 -3.32
C GLN A 364 11.98 13.74 -2.99
N ILE A 365 12.47 12.50 -2.85
CA ILE A 365 13.88 12.27 -2.54
C ILE A 365 14.80 12.66 -3.70
N LYS A 366 14.36 12.51 -4.96
CA LYS A 366 15.07 13.05 -6.13
C LYS A 366 15.16 14.57 -6.07
N LEU A 367 14.08 15.25 -5.70
CA LEU A 367 14.06 16.71 -5.56
C LEU A 367 15.02 17.19 -4.47
N LEU A 368 15.12 16.47 -3.36
CA LEU A 368 16.13 16.72 -2.34
C LEU A 368 17.55 16.59 -2.89
N ASN A 369 17.83 15.56 -3.69
CA ASN A 369 19.13 15.39 -4.34
C ASN A 369 19.44 16.52 -5.36
N ILE A 370 18.44 16.98 -6.12
CA ILE A 370 18.57 18.13 -7.02
C ILE A 370 18.84 19.42 -6.22
N THR A 371 18.20 19.58 -5.07
CA THR A 371 18.41 20.74 -4.19
C THR A 371 19.84 20.76 -3.65
N LEU A 372 20.41 19.59 -3.34
CA LEU A 372 21.84 19.50 -3.03
C LEU A 372 22.70 19.94 -4.21
N ALA A 373 22.45 19.45 -5.43
CA ALA A 373 23.21 19.88 -6.60
C ALA A 373 23.15 21.42 -6.82
N ALA A 374 22.00 22.04 -6.60
CA ALA A 374 21.87 23.50 -6.65
C ALA A 374 22.65 24.19 -5.53
N LEU A 375 22.60 23.63 -4.32
CA LEU A 375 23.40 24.11 -3.18
C LEU A 375 24.89 23.99 -3.46
N GLU A 376 25.36 22.93 -4.11
CA GLU A 376 26.76 22.73 -4.52
C GLU A 376 27.28 23.88 -5.40
N HIS A 377 26.45 24.36 -6.32
CA HIS A 377 26.77 25.49 -7.20
C HIS A 377 26.75 26.85 -6.46
N GLY A 378 25.86 27.05 -5.48
CA GLY A 378 25.87 28.25 -4.63
C GLY A 378 26.98 28.24 -3.56
N ALA A 379 27.27 27.05 -3.03
CA ALA A 379 28.30 26.76 -2.06
C ALA A 379 29.70 27.01 -2.62
N THR A 380 29.94 26.61 -3.87
CA THR A 380 31.21 26.90 -4.55
C THR A 380 31.43 28.41 -4.68
N ALA A 381 30.39 29.20 -4.99
CA ALA A 381 30.51 30.65 -4.99
C ALA A 381 30.88 31.22 -3.59
N GLN A 382 30.26 30.73 -2.51
CA GLN A 382 30.59 31.16 -1.13
C GLN A 382 31.95 30.63 -0.62
N ALA A 383 32.35 29.43 -1.03
CA ALA A 383 33.67 28.85 -0.74
C ALA A 383 34.78 29.60 -1.48
N HIS A 384 34.53 30.05 -2.72
CA HIS A 384 35.44 30.93 -3.44
C HIS A 384 35.53 32.32 -2.82
N VAL A 385 34.44 32.86 -2.26
CA VAL A 385 34.47 34.12 -1.49
C VAL A 385 35.27 33.94 -0.19
N THR A 386 35.05 32.86 0.56
CA THR A 386 35.82 32.59 1.80
C THR A 386 37.28 32.18 1.54
N ALA A 387 37.60 31.58 0.39
CA ALA A 387 38.98 31.32 -0.04
C ALA A 387 39.69 32.57 -0.57
N ALA A 388 38.96 33.48 -1.25
CA ALA A 388 39.48 34.80 -1.62
C ALA A 388 39.65 35.71 -0.38
N ASP A 389 38.81 35.56 0.63
CA ASP A 389 38.91 36.29 1.90
C ASP A 389 39.97 35.72 2.85
N LYS A 390 40.46 34.49 2.63
CA LYS A 390 41.67 33.99 3.29
C LYS A 390 42.97 34.67 2.82
N HIS A 391 42.89 35.59 1.86
CA HIS A 391 43.98 36.51 1.52
C HIS A 391 43.72 37.98 1.89
N LYS A 392 42.67 38.30 2.63
CA LYS A 392 42.48 39.62 3.25
C LYS A 392 41.90 39.53 4.65
N THR A 393 42.68 38.95 5.56
CA THR A 393 42.70 39.43 6.95
C THR A 393 43.52 40.72 6.96
N ALA A 394 42.94 41.81 6.45
CA ALA A 394 43.47 43.17 6.66
C ALA A 394 42.56 43.85 7.67
N ASP A 395 43.11 43.87 8.86
CA ASP A 395 42.55 44.18 10.16
C ASP A 395 42.04 45.63 10.24
N SER A 396 41.10 45.89 11.15
CA SER A 396 40.66 47.24 11.54
C SER A 396 41.87 48.13 11.91
N THR A 397 42.97 47.54 12.36
CA THR A 397 44.22 48.24 12.67
C THR A 397 45.03 48.70 11.44
N ASP A 398 44.84 48.12 10.25
CA ASP A 398 45.64 48.50 9.05
C ASP A 398 45.09 49.75 8.37
N LYS A 399 43.76 49.93 8.31
CA LYS A 399 43.15 51.14 7.73
C LYS A 399 43.41 52.37 8.58
N GLU A 400 43.41 52.24 9.91
CA GLU A 400 43.74 53.35 10.80
C GLU A 400 45.23 53.74 10.70
N LYS A 401 46.14 52.77 10.55
CA LYS A 401 47.56 53.06 10.24
C LYS A 401 47.73 53.74 8.88
N GLU A 402 46.91 53.40 7.90
CA GLU A 402 46.97 53.99 6.55
C GLU A 402 46.53 55.46 6.55
N CYS A 403 45.47 55.83 7.30
CA CYS A 403 45.09 57.23 7.50
C CYS A 403 46.16 58.02 8.27
N ASN A 404 46.71 57.43 9.35
CA ASN A 404 47.72 58.09 10.20
C ASN A 404 49.06 58.35 9.48
N LYS A 405 49.34 57.72 8.33
CA LYS A 405 50.53 58.03 7.50
C LYS A 405 50.47 59.44 6.90
N ALA A 406 49.28 59.97 6.65
CA ALA A 406 49.11 61.34 6.15
C ALA A 406 49.37 62.40 7.23
N LYS A 407 49.43 62.02 8.52
CA LYS A 407 49.71 62.91 9.66
C LYS A 407 48.88 64.20 9.57
N ASP A 408 49.53 65.35 9.58
CA ASP A 408 48.95 66.70 9.53
C ASP A 408 48.81 67.27 8.10
N ASP A 409 49.12 66.49 7.06
CA ASP A 409 48.98 66.88 5.65
C ASP A 409 47.53 66.73 5.18
N LYS A 410 46.83 67.87 5.12
CA LYS A 410 45.41 67.94 4.75
C LYS A 410 45.14 67.56 3.30
N GLU A 411 46.07 67.81 2.38
CA GLU A 411 45.90 67.45 0.96
C GLU A 411 46.05 65.95 0.77
N LYS A 412 47.10 65.34 1.34
CA LYS A 412 47.25 63.89 1.35
C LYS A 412 46.10 63.17 2.06
N CYS A 413 45.56 63.74 3.13
CA CYS A 413 44.39 63.17 3.80
C CYS A 413 43.12 63.23 2.93
N ASN A 414 42.95 64.30 2.13
CA ASN A 414 41.81 64.42 1.22
C ASN A 414 41.85 63.39 0.09
N GLU A 415 43.04 63.02 -0.40
CA GLU A 415 43.22 61.93 -1.37
C GLU A 415 42.82 60.56 -0.80
N LEU A 416 42.84 60.41 0.53
CA LEU A 416 42.46 59.18 1.24
C LEU A 416 40.98 59.15 1.68
N LYS A 417 40.16 60.14 1.28
CA LYS A 417 38.73 60.17 1.63
C LYS A 417 37.96 58.94 1.16
N GLU A 418 38.29 58.42 -0.02
CA GLU A 418 37.66 57.21 -0.58
C GLU A 418 38.01 55.93 0.22
N LYS A 419 39.11 55.97 0.99
CA LYS A 419 39.51 54.91 1.92
C LYS A 419 38.91 55.07 3.32
N GLY A 420 38.05 56.07 3.51
CA GLY A 420 37.36 56.33 4.78
C GLY A 420 38.13 57.24 5.74
N CYS A 421 39.22 57.90 5.32
CA CYS A 421 39.96 58.84 6.16
C CYS A 421 39.32 60.25 6.15
N VAL A 422 39.47 60.98 7.26
CA VAL A 422 39.01 62.36 7.41
C VAL A 422 40.04 63.18 8.18
N PHE A 423 40.31 64.40 7.72
CA PHE A 423 41.20 65.30 8.42
C PHE A 423 40.47 65.91 9.62
N ASN A 424 40.93 65.58 10.82
CA ASN A 424 40.41 66.12 12.06
C ASN A 424 41.05 67.49 12.30
N THR A 425 40.24 68.55 12.21
CA THR A 425 40.71 69.93 12.39
C THR A 425 41.02 70.30 13.83
N GLU A 426 40.51 69.53 14.80
CA GLU A 426 40.77 69.73 16.24
C GLU A 426 42.12 69.12 16.65
N THR A 427 42.42 67.91 16.19
CA THR A 427 43.70 67.22 16.46
C THR A 427 44.78 67.53 15.43
N LYS A 428 44.43 68.25 14.35
CA LYS A 428 45.28 68.53 13.17
C LYS A 428 45.92 67.26 12.60
N SER A 429 45.16 66.18 12.51
CA SER A 429 45.66 64.91 11.99
C SER A 429 44.63 64.14 11.17
N CYS A 430 45.10 63.26 10.29
CA CYS A 430 44.27 62.42 9.44
C CYS A 430 43.88 61.12 10.17
N GLU A 431 42.59 60.99 10.47
CA GLU A 431 42.04 59.89 11.26
C GLU A 431 41.01 59.09 10.44
N LEU A 432 40.70 57.86 10.83
CA LEU A 432 39.63 57.08 10.19
C LEU A 432 38.25 57.64 10.59
N LYS A 433 37.32 57.75 9.65
CA LYS A 433 35.94 58.21 9.94
C LYS A 433 35.29 57.32 11.00
N LYS A 434 34.67 57.96 12.00
CA LYS A 434 34.00 57.30 13.12
C LYS A 434 32.89 56.34 12.67
N ASP A 435 32.17 56.70 11.62
CA ASP A 435 31.05 55.90 11.09
C ASP A 435 31.56 54.58 10.48
N VAL A 436 32.68 54.65 9.75
CA VAL A 436 33.37 53.48 9.16
C VAL A 436 34.00 52.61 10.25
N LYS A 437 34.55 53.23 11.30
CA LYS A 437 35.09 52.53 12.47
C LYS A 437 34.00 51.76 13.23
N ALA A 438 32.83 52.36 13.40
CA ALA A 438 31.69 51.74 14.08
C ALA A 438 31.07 50.58 13.28
N GLU A 439 31.03 50.65 11.94
CA GLU A 439 30.61 49.51 11.10
C GLU A 439 31.59 48.33 11.17
N LEU A 440 32.91 48.60 11.21
CA LEU A 440 33.92 47.56 11.38
C LEU A 440 33.88 46.90 12.76
N GLU A 441 33.56 47.63 13.83
CA GLU A 441 33.40 47.06 15.17
C GLU A 441 32.13 46.20 15.28
N LYS A 442 31.02 46.61 14.64
CA LYS A 442 29.79 45.82 14.59
C LYS A 442 29.93 44.52 13.79
N ALA A 443 30.67 44.56 12.68
CA ALA A 443 30.95 43.37 11.88
C ALA A 443 31.76 42.29 12.63
N ASN A 444 32.47 42.66 13.71
CA ASN A 444 33.26 41.74 14.54
C ASN A 444 32.50 41.19 15.77
N GLN A 445 31.26 41.62 16.03
CA GLN A 445 30.49 41.23 17.23
C GLN A 445 29.28 40.31 17.00
N GLU A 446 28.93 39.92 15.78
CA GLU A 446 27.78 39.02 15.52
C GLU A 446 28.08 37.52 15.70
N THR A 447 28.96 37.17 16.65
CA THR A 447 29.02 35.82 17.26
C THR A 447 28.61 35.90 18.73
N GLY A 448 27.31 35.85 18.97
CA GLY A 448 26.74 35.73 20.32
C GLY A 448 25.22 35.86 20.28
N GLY A 449 24.50 34.73 20.33
CA GLY A 449 23.04 34.71 20.32
C GLY A 449 22.42 35.22 21.62
N ALA A 450 21.24 35.85 21.48
CA ALA A 450 20.24 35.94 22.54
C ALA A 450 18.83 35.88 21.91
N ASP A 451 17.99 35.05 22.50
CA ASP A 451 16.62 34.73 22.12
C ASP A 451 15.65 35.92 22.14
N GLY A 452 14.63 35.85 21.28
CA GLY A 452 13.29 36.31 21.65
C GLY A 452 12.54 37.24 20.68
N LYS A 453 11.48 36.66 20.07
CA LYS A 453 10.16 37.26 19.78
C LYS A 453 9.82 37.64 18.33
N THR A 454 8.98 36.78 17.77
CA THR A 454 7.91 36.91 16.76
C THR A 454 7.65 38.31 16.17
N ASN A 455 7.63 38.40 14.84
CA ASN A 455 6.47 38.87 14.06
C ASN A 455 6.57 38.49 12.57
N THR A 456 5.43 38.07 12.05
CA THR A 456 5.06 37.57 10.72
C THR A 456 5.20 38.60 9.59
N ASN A 457 5.68 38.19 8.40
CA ASN A 457 4.84 38.07 7.19
C ASN A 457 5.63 37.65 5.91
N THR A 458 5.17 36.52 5.34
CA THR A 458 5.04 36.14 3.91
C THR A 458 6.15 36.46 2.88
N THR A 459 6.70 35.41 2.25
CA THR A 459 6.30 34.97 0.89
C THR A 459 7.03 33.69 0.46
N GLY A 460 6.25 32.66 0.12
CA GLY A 460 6.59 31.64 -0.90
C GLY A 460 7.78 30.72 -0.67
N SER A 461 7.66 29.73 0.21
CA SER A 461 8.45 28.50 0.10
C SER A 461 7.55 27.31 0.39
N ASN A 462 7.58 26.32 -0.50
CA ASN A 462 6.86 25.05 -0.35
C ASN A 462 7.42 24.31 0.86
N SER A 463 6.82 24.57 2.03
CA SER A 463 7.20 23.96 3.29
C SER A 463 6.45 22.64 3.44
N PHE A 464 7.17 21.53 3.25
CA PHE A 464 6.73 20.25 3.76
C PHE A 464 6.95 20.26 5.27
N VAL A 465 5.87 20.31 6.05
CA VAL A 465 5.92 20.25 7.51
C VAL A 465 6.22 18.81 7.94
N ILE A 466 7.42 18.57 8.46
CA ILE A 466 7.83 17.28 9.05
C ILE A 466 7.67 17.39 10.58
N HIS A 467 6.71 16.67 11.16
CA HIS A 467 6.37 16.73 12.60
C HIS A 467 7.18 15.80 13.52
N LYS A 468 8.31 15.23 13.08
CA LYS A 468 9.14 14.35 13.93
C LYS A 468 10.44 15.03 14.32
N ALA A 469 10.76 15.00 15.62
CA ALA A 469 12.04 15.44 16.15
C ALA A 469 13.20 14.75 15.38
N PRO A 470 14.29 15.46 15.03
CA PRO A 470 15.31 14.89 14.16
C PRO A 470 16.16 13.90 14.99
N LEU A 471 15.89 12.61 14.82
CA LEU A 471 16.66 11.52 15.45
C LEU A 471 18.12 11.52 15.01
N TRP A 472 18.44 12.12 13.86
CA TRP A 472 19.80 12.25 13.34
C TRP A 472 20.63 13.36 14.01
N LEU A 473 20.01 14.41 14.57
CA LEU A 473 20.73 15.51 15.23
C LEU A 473 21.58 15.03 16.41
N ALA A 474 21.17 13.98 17.10
CA ALA A 474 21.93 13.43 18.23
C ALA A 474 23.28 12.82 17.79
N PHE A 475 23.42 12.37 16.53
CA PHE A 475 24.59 11.61 16.10
C PHE A 475 25.65 12.45 15.37
N LEU A 476 25.29 13.61 14.83
CA LEU A 476 26.21 14.54 14.18
C LEU A 476 26.65 15.71 15.08
N LEU A 477 25.92 16.00 16.17
CA LEU A 477 26.26 17.08 17.11
C LEU A 477 26.96 16.59 18.40
N LEU A 478 27.07 15.28 18.63
CA LEU A 478 27.78 14.69 19.78
C LEU A 478 29.21 14.23 19.42
N ALA A 479 29.83 14.81 18.39
CA ALA A 479 31.19 14.50 17.97
C ALA A 479 32.10 15.72 18.05
#